data_AF-A0A238BTP9-F1
#
_entry.id   AF-A0A238BTP9-F1
#
_cell.length_a   1.000
_cell.length_b   1.000
_cell.length_c   1.000
_cell.angle_alpha   90.00
_cell.angle_beta   90.00
_cell.angle_gamma   90.00
#
_symmetry.space_group_name_H-M   'P 1'
#
loop_
_entity.id
_entity.type
_entity.pdbx_description
1 polymer ?
#
loop_
_entity_poly.entity_id
_entity_poly.type
_entity_poly.pdbx_seq_one_letter_code
_entity_poly.pdbx_strand_id
1 'polypeptide(L)'
;MNQSMEKVLSEQLLKAVTLAEEEEWLQNGHGVYEEIPDERSFFDATKKSAKVVCHFYLPTTERCKIVDKHLRKIAQKYMEIRFIYANAEKFPFLTTRLKIRVIPTIVVIINAKTVDYIRGFDDLGGIDEFKTETLEWRLSWTKVLEYDGPSYLRDSDMTVSKLTKEAKKKVRRSEDDNDDDW
;
A
#
# COMPACT_ATOMS: atom_id res chain seq x y z
N MET A 1 22.43 30.79 -26.27
CA MET A 1 22.93 31.12 -24.91
C MET A 1 21.80 31.22 -23.88
N ASN A 2 20.60 31.72 -24.22
CA ASN A 2 19.46 31.79 -23.27
C ASN A 2 18.87 30.43 -22.87
N GLN A 3 18.82 29.47 -23.79
CA GLN A 3 18.19 28.17 -23.53
C GLN A 3 18.92 27.32 -22.47
N SER A 4 20.24 27.50 -22.34
CA SER A 4 21.04 26.83 -21.31
C SER A 4 20.83 27.43 -19.92
N MET A 5 20.63 28.75 -19.83
CA MET A 5 20.35 29.46 -18.58
C MET A 5 18.93 29.17 -18.06
N GLU A 6 17.93 29.17 -18.95
CA GLU A 6 16.55 28.83 -18.61
C GLU A 6 16.42 27.39 -18.10
N LYS A 7 17.16 26.45 -18.71
CA LYS A 7 17.19 25.06 -18.27
C LYS A 7 17.77 24.92 -16.86
N VAL A 8 18.90 25.57 -16.57
CA VAL A 8 19.51 25.54 -15.23
C VAL A 8 18.58 26.16 -14.18
N LEU A 9 17.92 27.27 -14.49
CA LEU A 9 16.97 27.90 -13.58
C LEU A 9 15.76 27.00 -13.30
N SER A 10 15.22 26.34 -14.33
CA SER A 10 14.10 25.40 -14.18
C SER A 10 14.47 24.19 -13.31
N GLU A 11 15.68 23.64 -13.47
CA GLU A 11 16.19 22.53 -12.66
C GLU A 11 16.40 22.95 -11.19
N GLN A 12 16.87 24.17 -10.95
CA GLN A 12 17.03 24.69 -9.59
C GLN A 12 15.68 24.94 -8.89
N LEU A 13 14.69 25.47 -9.61
CA LEU A 13 13.33 25.65 -9.08
C LEU A 13 12.69 24.31 -8.74
N LEU A 14 12.79 23.31 -9.62
CA LEU A 14 12.22 21.99 -9.39
C LEU A 14 12.81 21.34 -8.13
N LYS A 15 14.15 21.40 -7.98
CA LYS A 15 14.85 20.89 -6.79
C LYS A 15 14.42 21.61 -5.51
N ALA A 16 14.24 22.92 -5.56
CA ALA A 16 13.80 23.69 -4.40
C ALA A 16 12.36 23.32 -3.99
N VAL A 17 11.47 23.12 -4.96
CA VAL A 17 10.08 22.68 -4.72
C VAL A 17 10.07 21.29 -4.09
N THR A 18 10.80 20.32 -4.64
CA THR A 18 10.81 18.95 -4.10
C THR A 18 11.36 18.90 -2.67
N LEU A 19 12.40 19.68 -2.36
CA LEU A 19 12.97 19.75 -1.01
C LEU A 19 11.97 20.33 0.01
N ALA A 20 11.25 21.38 -0.38
CA ALA A 20 10.22 21.97 0.47
C ALA A 20 9.05 21.00 0.73
N GLU A 21 8.64 20.24 -0.29
CA GLU A 21 7.62 19.19 -0.14
C GLU A 21 8.09 18.07 0.80
N GLU A 22 9.33 17.60 0.65
CA GLU A 22 9.91 16.58 1.53
C GLU A 22 9.98 17.05 3.00
N GLU A 23 10.37 18.31 3.24
CA GLU A 23 10.36 18.90 4.58
C GLU A 23 8.94 18.95 5.17
N GLU A 24 7.95 19.34 4.37
CA GLU A 24 6.54 19.34 4.80
C GLU A 24 6.05 17.92 5.13
N TRP A 25 6.40 16.94 4.31
CA TRP A 25 6.05 15.54 4.56
C TRP A 25 6.67 15.02 5.85
N LEU A 26 7.94 15.33 6.12
CA LEU A 26 8.59 14.99 7.38
C LEU A 26 7.89 15.64 8.58
N GLN A 27 7.53 16.92 8.49
CA GLN A 27 6.78 17.63 9.53
C GLN A 27 5.38 17.03 9.77
N ASN A 28 4.77 16.47 8.72
CA ASN A 28 3.47 15.79 8.79
C ASN A 28 3.57 14.31 9.20
N GLY A 29 4.77 13.80 9.49
CA GLY A 29 5.01 12.43 9.97
C GLY A 29 5.08 11.38 8.86
N HIS A 30 5.38 11.76 7.62
CA HIS A 30 5.62 10.79 6.55
C HIS A 30 6.95 10.05 6.77
N GLY A 31 7.15 8.95 6.04
CA GLY A 31 8.36 8.12 6.19
C GLY A 31 8.34 7.13 7.34
N VAL A 32 7.43 7.33 8.30
CA VAL A 32 7.25 6.45 9.46
C VAL A 32 5.87 5.79 9.45
N TYR A 33 5.83 4.62 10.07
CA TYR A 33 4.60 3.86 10.32
C TYR A 33 4.25 3.97 11.81
N GLU A 34 3.26 4.80 12.12
CA GLU A 34 2.89 5.16 13.50
C GLU A 34 1.43 4.83 13.85
N GLU A 35 1.20 4.52 15.14
CA GLU A 35 -0.14 4.30 15.67
C GLU A 35 -0.78 5.66 15.92
N ILE A 36 -2.00 5.84 15.42
CA ILE A 36 -2.79 7.02 15.74
C ILE A 36 -3.58 6.78 17.04
N PRO A 37 -3.58 7.73 17.98
CA PRO A 37 -4.17 7.52 19.30
C PRO A 37 -5.71 7.56 19.30
N ASP A 38 -6.29 8.35 18.40
CA ASP A 38 -7.73 8.64 18.37
C ASP A 38 -8.24 9.02 16.97
N GLU A 39 -9.56 9.05 16.84
CA GLU A 39 -10.27 9.33 15.58
C GLU A 39 -10.02 10.77 15.07
N ARG A 40 -9.79 11.73 15.96
CA ARG A 40 -9.48 13.11 15.57
C ARG A 40 -8.13 13.16 14.86
N SER A 41 -7.14 12.48 15.41
CA SER A 41 -5.80 12.36 14.84
C SER A 41 -5.83 11.70 13.45
N PHE A 42 -6.71 10.71 13.23
CA PHE A 42 -6.96 10.15 11.90
C PHE A 42 -7.44 11.21 10.91
N PHE A 43 -8.47 11.99 11.27
CA PHE A 43 -8.98 13.04 10.38
C PHE A 43 -7.95 14.12 10.11
N ASP A 44 -7.17 14.52 11.11
CA ASP A 44 -6.11 15.50 10.96
C ASP A 44 -5.01 15.00 10.01
N ALA A 45 -4.61 13.73 10.11
CA ALA A 45 -3.67 13.11 9.16
C ALA A 45 -4.21 13.16 7.71
N THR A 46 -5.49 12.81 7.50
CA THR A 46 -6.13 12.85 6.17
C THR A 46 -6.34 14.25 5.59
N LYS A 47 -6.33 15.28 6.44
CA LYS A 47 -6.43 16.69 6.01
C LYS A 47 -5.07 17.27 5.65
N LYS A 48 -4.03 16.94 6.43
CA LYS A 48 -2.67 17.45 6.23
C LYS A 48 -1.93 16.77 5.08
N SER A 49 -2.30 15.53 4.76
CA SER A 49 -1.60 14.72 3.78
C SER A 49 -2.52 14.36 2.61
N ALA A 50 -2.04 14.58 1.38
CA ALA A 50 -2.80 14.28 0.18
C ALA A 50 -3.05 12.77 0.01
N LYS A 51 -2.08 11.92 0.36
CA LYS A 51 -2.15 10.47 0.26
C LYS A 51 -1.96 9.85 1.64
N VAL A 52 -2.91 9.03 2.08
CA VAL A 52 -2.86 8.33 3.37
C VAL A 52 -3.23 6.87 3.19
N VAL A 53 -2.44 5.99 3.80
CA VAL A 53 -2.72 4.56 3.92
C VAL A 53 -2.89 4.23 5.39
N CYS A 54 -4.09 3.76 5.76
CA CYS A 54 -4.43 3.43 7.14
C CYS A 54 -4.70 1.94 7.31
N HIS A 55 -3.93 1.28 8.18
CA HIS A 55 -4.15 -0.11 8.56
C HIS A 55 -4.97 -0.21 9.85
N PHE A 56 -6.15 -0.81 9.76
CA PHE A 56 -6.96 -1.17 10.91
C PHE A 56 -6.61 -2.59 11.36
N TYR A 57 -6.15 -2.69 12.61
CA TYR A 57 -5.61 -3.92 13.18
C TYR A 57 -6.27 -4.28 14.51
N LEU A 58 -6.16 -5.55 14.90
CA LEU A 58 -6.43 -6.04 16.27
C LEU A 58 -5.16 -6.68 16.84
N PRO A 59 -4.79 -6.42 18.10
CA PRO A 59 -3.59 -7.00 18.72
C PRO A 59 -3.56 -8.54 18.75
N THR A 60 -4.74 -9.16 18.80
CA THR A 60 -4.92 -10.62 18.89
C THR A 60 -4.78 -11.34 17.55
N THR A 61 -4.69 -10.61 16.43
CA THR A 61 -4.69 -11.18 15.08
C THR A 61 -3.26 -11.25 14.52
N GLU A 62 -2.69 -12.45 14.41
CA GLU A 62 -1.32 -12.64 13.90
C GLU A 62 -1.12 -12.07 12.49
N ARG A 63 -2.14 -12.17 11.63
CA ARG A 63 -2.11 -11.61 10.27
C ARG A 63 -1.88 -10.09 10.22
N CYS A 64 -2.27 -9.36 11.26
CA CYS A 64 -1.97 -7.93 11.35
C CYS A 64 -0.47 -7.66 11.49
N LYS A 65 0.27 -8.52 12.20
CA LYS A 65 1.73 -8.37 12.37
C LYS A 65 2.48 -8.50 11.05
N ILE A 66 1.97 -9.33 10.14
CA ILE A 66 2.53 -9.50 8.80
C ILE A 66 2.36 -8.21 8.00
N VAL A 67 1.14 -7.65 7.97
CA VAL A 67 0.86 -6.37 7.30
C VAL A 67 1.72 -5.24 7.88
N ASP A 68 1.83 -5.16 9.21
CA ASP A 68 2.67 -4.17 9.89
C ASP A 68 4.14 -4.23 9.43
N LYS A 69 4.70 -5.43 9.29
CA LYS A 69 6.09 -5.62 8.82
C LYS A 69 6.28 -5.09 7.40
N HIS A 70 5.32 -5.31 6.50
CA HIS A 70 5.41 -4.82 5.13
C HIS A 70 5.19 -3.30 5.06
N LEU A 71 4.14 -2.78 5.69
CA LEU A 71 3.84 -1.34 5.68
C LEU A 71 4.97 -0.51 6.29
N ARG A 72 5.63 -1.00 7.33
CA ARG A 72 6.81 -0.32 7.90
C ARG A 72 7.95 -0.15 6.90
N LYS A 73 8.18 -1.15 6.02
CA LYS A 73 9.20 -1.06 4.96
C LYS A 73 8.77 -0.11 3.84
N ILE A 74 7.49 -0.19 3.45
CA ILE A 74 6.93 0.64 2.38
C ILE A 74 6.93 2.12 2.81
N ALA A 75 6.61 2.40 4.08
CA ALA A 75 6.59 3.77 4.60
C ALA A 75 7.92 4.50 4.45
N GLN A 76 9.04 3.80 4.66
CA GLN A 76 10.38 4.40 4.50
C GLN A 76 10.74 4.68 3.04
N LYS A 77 10.14 3.94 2.11
CA LYS A 77 10.41 4.04 0.67
C LYS A 77 9.57 5.12 -0.02
N TYR A 78 8.32 5.30 0.42
CA TYR A 78 7.37 6.22 -0.19
C TYR A 78 7.07 7.41 0.72
N MET A 79 7.98 8.39 0.73
CA MET A 79 7.88 9.60 1.57
C MET A 79 6.70 10.52 1.23
N GLU A 80 6.15 10.41 0.02
CA GLU A 80 4.96 11.16 -0.40
C GLU A 80 3.64 10.67 0.24
N ILE A 81 3.68 9.52 0.94
CA ILE A 81 2.49 8.84 1.48
C ILE A 81 2.59 8.75 3.00
N ARG A 82 1.49 9.15 3.66
CA ARG A 82 1.37 9.02 5.09
C ARG A 82 0.88 7.62 5.46
N PHE A 83 1.69 6.85 6.17
CA PHE A 83 1.33 5.51 6.64
C PHE A 83 0.98 5.52 8.14
N ILE A 84 -0.24 5.10 8.46
CA ILE A 84 -0.76 5.06 9.84
C ILE A 84 -1.42 3.72 10.14
N TYR A 85 -1.52 3.39 11.42
CA TYR A 85 -2.32 2.26 11.86
C TYR A 85 -3.14 2.58 13.10
N ALA A 86 -4.29 1.92 13.23
CA ALA A 86 -5.27 2.18 14.26
C ALA A 86 -5.85 0.86 14.79
N ASN A 87 -5.94 0.73 16.12
CA ASN A 87 -6.60 -0.41 16.72
C ASN A 87 -8.11 -0.30 16.48
N ALA A 88 -8.69 -1.21 15.71
CA ALA A 88 -10.09 -1.11 15.30
C ALA A 88 -11.07 -1.08 16.49
N GLU A 89 -10.72 -1.68 17.63
CA GLU A 89 -11.56 -1.68 18.85
C GLU A 89 -11.64 -0.30 19.51
N LYS A 90 -10.60 0.53 19.36
CA LYS A 90 -10.56 1.91 19.89
C LYS A 90 -11.26 2.92 18.97
N PHE A 91 -11.62 2.51 17.74
CA PHE A 91 -12.14 3.39 16.69
C PHE A 91 -13.53 2.93 16.19
N PRO A 92 -14.54 2.83 17.08
CA PRO A 92 -15.85 2.30 16.73
C PRO A 92 -16.62 3.16 15.70
N PHE A 93 -16.40 4.49 15.70
CA PHE A 93 -17.07 5.36 14.73
C PHE A 93 -16.47 5.17 13.33
N LEU A 94 -15.14 5.14 13.21
CA LEU A 94 -14.50 4.90 11.90
C LEU A 94 -14.79 3.51 11.36
N THR A 95 -14.68 2.47 12.18
CA THR A 95 -14.96 1.09 11.73
C THR A 95 -16.39 0.93 11.25
N THR A 96 -17.37 1.57 11.90
CA THR A 96 -18.77 1.59 11.46
C THR A 96 -18.94 2.38 10.16
N ARG A 97 -18.38 3.59 10.07
CA ARG A 97 -18.50 4.48 8.90
C ARG A 97 -17.84 3.91 7.66
N LEU A 98 -16.65 3.34 7.81
CA LEU A 98 -15.86 2.71 6.75
C LEU A 98 -16.26 1.25 6.50
N LYS A 99 -17.25 0.73 7.27
CA LYS A 99 -17.78 -0.65 7.17
C LYS A 99 -16.67 -1.71 7.27
N ILE A 100 -15.77 -1.54 8.22
CA ILE A 100 -14.67 -2.46 8.50
C ILE A 100 -15.24 -3.66 9.25
N ARG A 101 -15.36 -4.80 8.54
CA ARG A 101 -15.87 -6.07 9.08
C ARG A 101 -14.82 -7.17 9.16
N VAL A 102 -13.70 -6.99 8.47
CA VAL A 102 -12.63 -7.97 8.35
C VAL A 102 -11.34 -7.30 8.81
N ILE A 103 -10.50 -8.02 9.53
CA ILE A 103 -9.22 -7.53 10.02
C ILE A 103 -8.14 -8.55 9.59
N PRO A 104 -6.99 -8.10 9.06
CA PRO A 104 -6.63 -6.69 8.81
C PRO A 104 -7.42 -6.06 7.66
N THR A 105 -7.64 -4.74 7.73
CA THR A 105 -8.13 -3.96 6.60
C THR A 105 -7.22 -2.75 6.40
N ILE A 106 -6.74 -2.57 5.18
CA ILE A 106 -5.98 -1.39 4.77
C ILE A 106 -6.92 -0.49 3.97
N VAL A 107 -7.03 0.77 4.38
CA VAL A 107 -7.85 1.79 3.74
C VAL A 107 -6.94 2.76 3.03
N VAL A 108 -7.18 2.98 1.74
CA VAL A 108 -6.44 3.94 0.93
C VAL A 108 -7.25 5.20 0.77
N ILE A 109 -6.65 6.34 1.09
CA ILE A 109 -7.30 7.64 1.13
C ILE A 109 -6.48 8.61 0.29
N ILE A 110 -7.14 9.29 -0.64
CA ILE A 110 -6.53 10.32 -1.49
C ILE A 110 -7.41 11.56 -1.42
N ASN A 111 -6.81 12.71 -1.08
CA ASN A 111 -7.48 14.00 -0.91
C ASN A 111 -8.71 13.91 0.01
N ALA A 112 -8.51 13.33 1.20
CA ALA A 112 -9.54 13.07 2.22
C ALA A 112 -10.73 12.20 1.76
N LYS A 113 -10.63 11.53 0.61
CA LYS A 113 -11.64 10.58 0.12
C LYS A 113 -11.08 9.17 0.14
N THR A 114 -11.86 8.23 0.66
CA THR A 114 -11.50 6.81 0.58
C THR A 114 -11.65 6.34 -0.86
N VAL A 115 -10.55 5.83 -1.43
CA VAL A 115 -10.51 5.37 -2.82
C VAL A 115 -10.53 3.84 -2.93
N ASP A 116 -10.04 3.13 -1.90
CA ASP A 116 -9.96 1.67 -1.94
C ASP A 116 -9.86 1.02 -0.54
N TYR A 117 -10.14 -0.27 -0.51
CA TYR A 117 -10.04 -1.14 0.66
C TYR A 117 -9.37 -2.46 0.29
N ILE A 118 -8.25 -2.77 0.92
CA ILE A 118 -7.64 -4.10 0.88
C ILE A 118 -8.08 -4.84 2.14
N ARG A 119 -8.93 -5.87 1.98
CA ARG A 119 -9.53 -6.57 3.11
C ARG A 119 -8.92 -7.95 3.25
N GLY A 120 -8.35 -8.22 4.42
CA GLY A 120 -7.65 -9.47 4.69
C GLY A 120 -6.49 -9.68 3.71
N PHE A 121 -6.36 -10.92 3.24
CA PHE A 121 -5.23 -11.37 2.41
C PHE A 121 -5.67 -11.85 1.04
N ASP A 122 -6.98 -11.88 0.76
CA ASP A 122 -7.53 -12.42 -0.49
C ASP A 122 -6.98 -11.65 -1.70
N ASP A 123 -6.89 -10.32 -1.56
CA ASP A 123 -6.30 -9.41 -2.55
C ASP A 123 -4.76 -9.48 -2.63
N LEU A 124 -4.12 -10.22 -1.72
CA LEU A 124 -2.66 -10.39 -1.65
C LEU A 124 -2.24 -11.83 -2.00
N GLY A 125 -3.16 -12.63 -2.54
CA GLY A 125 -2.94 -14.02 -2.96
C GLY A 125 -3.41 -15.07 -1.96
N GLY A 126 -4.00 -14.66 -0.83
CA GLY A 126 -4.58 -15.56 0.19
C GLY A 126 -3.55 -16.36 0.98
N ILE A 127 -2.28 -15.96 0.94
CA ILE A 127 -1.18 -16.62 1.66
C ILE A 127 -0.59 -15.67 2.70
N ASP A 128 -0.28 -16.19 3.88
CA ASP A 128 0.26 -15.39 4.97
C ASP A 128 1.69 -14.90 4.66
N GLU A 129 2.48 -15.66 3.89
CA GLU A 129 3.82 -15.28 3.43
C GLU A 129 3.77 -14.68 2.02
N PHE A 130 3.59 -13.36 1.93
CA PHE A 130 3.71 -12.63 0.68
C PHE A 130 4.91 -11.66 0.70
N LYS A 131 5.37 -11.25 -0.49
CA LYS A 131 6.49 -10.32 -0.63
C LYS A 131 6.02 -8.86 -0.51
N THR A 132 6.87 -7.96 -0.01
CA THR A 132 6.50 -6.52 0.13
C THR A 132 6.05 -5.93 -1.19
N GLU A 133 6.70 -6.34 -2.28
CA GLU A 133 6.42 -5.93 -3.65
C GLU A 133 4.99 -6.26 -4.08
N THR A 134 4.38 -7.34 -3.55
CA THR A 134 2.98 -7.69 -3.82
C THR A 134 2.03 -6.63 -3.24
N LEU A 135 2.31 -6.18 -2.02
CA LEU A 135 1.50 -5.14 -1.37
C LEU A 135 1.73 -3.77 -2.02
N GLU A 136 2.96 -3.43 -2.37
CA GLU A 136 3.27 -2.21 -3.13
C GLU A 136 2.51 -2.19 -4.46
N TRP A 137 2.59 -3.28 -5.22
CA TRP A 137 1.88 -3.39 -6.48
C TRP A 137 0.35 -3.33 -6.28
N ARG A 138 -0.23 -3.93 -5.24
CA ARG A 138 -1.67 -3.83 -4.96
C ARG A 138 -2.09 -2.40 -4.61
N LEU A 139 -1.26 -1.66 -3.87
CA LEU A 139 -1.50 -0.25 -3.57
C LEU A 139 -1.39 0.64 -4.82
N SER A 140 -0.50 0.30 -5.76
CA SER A 140 -0.31 1.08 -7.00
C SER A 140 -1.56 1.16 -7.89
N TRP A 141 -2.48 0.19 -7.77
CA TRP A 141 -3.73 0.17 -8.55
C TRP A 141 -4.58 1.42 -8.37
N THR A 142 -4.49 2.08 -7.22
CA THR A 142 -5.26 3.27 -6.89
C THR A 142 -4.48 4.56 -7.11
N LYS A 143 -3.31 4.47 -7.76
CA LYS A 143 -2.35 5.58 -7.96
C LYS A 143 -1.90 6.24 -6.64
N VAL A 144 -2.03 5.54 -5.51
CA VAL A 144 -1.50 6.05 -4.24
C VAL A 144 0.02 6.04 -4.27
N LEU A 145 0.63 5.05 -4.92
CA LEU A 145 2.06 4.96 -5.11
C LEU A 145 2.41 4.60 -6.55
N GLU A 146 3.61 4.99 -6.97
CA GLU A 146 4.21 4.54 -8.22
C GLU A 146 5.04 3.27 -7.96
N TYR A 147 4.60 2.16 -8.54
CA TYR A 147 5.29 0.88 -8.35
C TYR A 147 6.43 0.75 -9.33
N ASP A 148 7.67 0.70 -8.82
CA ASP A 148 8.90 0.49 -9.59
C ASP A 148 9.58 -0.87 -9.36
N GLY A 149 8.77 -1.89 -9.10
CA GLY A 149 9.25 -3.26 -8.93
C GLY A 149 9.22 -4.09 -10.22
N PRO A 150 9.56 -5.38 -10.13
CA PRO A 150 9.76 -6.24 -11.30
C PRO A 150 8.52 -6.37 -12.20
N SER A 151 8.77 -6.42 -13.51
CA SER A 151 7.75 -6.31 -14.56
C SER A 151 6.70 -7.44 -14.55
N TYR A 152 7.02 -8.62 -14.00
CA TYR A 152 6.07 -9.72 -13.92
C TYR A 152 4.82 -9.40 -13.09
N LEU A 153 4.87 -8.37 -12.24
CA LEU A 153 3.68 -7.81 -11.58
C LEU A 153 3.07 -6.67 -12.43
N ARG A 154 3.86 -5.82 -13.09
CA ARG A 154 3.36 -4.71 -13.94
C ARG A 154 2.59 -5.17 -15.19
N ASP A 155 3.06 -6.20 -15.90
CA ASP A 155 2.45 -6.67 -17.17
C ASP A 155 1.16 -7.48 -16.96
N SER A 156 0.75 -7.64 -15.70
CA SER A 156 -0.51 -8.28 -15.38
C SER A 156 -1.65 -7.26 -15.50
N ASP A 157 -2.25 -7.18 -16.69
CA ASP A 157 -3.64 -6.70 -16.90
C ASP A 157 -4.64 -7.71 -16.28
N MET A 158 -4.26 -8.28 -15.14
CA MET A 158 -4.87 -9.41 -14.46
C MET A 158 -5.03 -9.04 -12.99
N THR A 159 -6.26 -9.10 -12.52
CA THR A 159 -6.56 -9.19 -11.09
C THR A 159 -5.73 -10.30 -10.43
N VAL A 160 -5.22 -10.07 -9.21
CA VAL A 160 -4.46 -11.04 -8.38
C VAL A 160 -5.05 -12.45 -8.36
N SER A 161 -6.37 -12.52 -8.44
CA SER A 161 -7.17 -13.74 -8.53
C SER A 161 -6.89 -14.62 -9.76
N LYS A 162 -6.33 -14.07 -10.85
CA LYS A 162 -5.95 -14.82 -12.06
C LYS A 162 -4.51 -15.33 -11.99
N LEU A 163 -3.58 -14.54 -11.44
CA LEU A 163 -2.17 -14.93 -11.22
C LEU A 163 -2.06 -16.23 -10.39
N THR A 164 -2.89 -16.37 -9.36
CA THR A 164 -2.89 -17.57 -8.49
C THR A 164 -3.60 -18.79 -9.11
N LYS A 165 -4.58 -18.59 -10.00
CA LYS A 165 -5.22 -19.70 -10.75
C LYS A 165 -4.24 -20.33 -11.74
N GLU A 166 -3.43 -19.53 -12.43
CA GLU A 166 -2.42 -20.05 -13.35
C GLU A 166 -1.24 -20.71 -12.62
N ALA A 167 -0.83 -20.18 -11.47
CA ALA A 167 0.16 -20.84 -10.60
C ALA A 167 -0.34 -22.21 -10.10
N LYS A 168 -1.60 -22.31 -9.64
CA LYS A 168 -2.23 -23.60 -9.28
C LYS A 168 -2.39 -24.56 -10.46
N LYS A 169 -2.66 -24.04 -11.67
CA LYS A 169 -2.77 -24.85 -12.89
C LYS A 169 -1.42 -25.41 -13.35
N LYS A 170 -0.33 -24.67 -13.15
CA LYS A 170 1.04 -25.16 -13.42
C LYS A 170 1.50 -26.22 -12.42
N VAL A 171 1.17 -26.07 -11.13
CA VAL A 171 1.52 -27.06 -10.08
C VAL A 171 0.73 -28.37 -10.23
N ARG A 172 -0.49 -28.32 -10.77
CA ARG A 172 -1.31 -29.52 -11.03
C ARG A 172 -0.97 -30.28 -12.32
N ARG A 173 0.02 -29.83 -13.10
CA ARG A 173 0.34 -30.42 -14.41
C ARG A 173 1.67 -31.19 -14.41
N SER A 174 2.15 -31.58 -13.23
CA SER A 174 3.37 -32.38 -13.05
C SER A 174 3.13 -33.77 -12.44
N GLU A 175 1.88 -34.23 -12.38
CA GLU A 175 1.51 -35.59 -12.00
C GLU A 175 0.42 -36.07 -12.96
N ASP A 176 0.84 -36.58 -14.11
CA ASP A 176 0.20 -37.64 -14.91
C ASP A 176 0.81 -37.54 -16.31
N ASP A 177 1.84 -38.35 -16.55
CA ASP A 177 2.19 -38.90 -17.85
C ASP A 177 3.22 -40.01 -17.59
N ASN A 178 2.72 -41.19 -17.22
CA ASN A 178 3.39 -42.44 -17.55
C ASN A 178 2.32 -43.50 -17.85
N ASP A 179 1.63 -43.31 -18.97
CA ASP A 179 0.93 -44.39 -19.68
C ASP A 179 1.99 -45.26 -20.37
N ASP A 180 2.05 -46.55 -20.02
CA ASP A 180 2.58 -47.59 -20.90
C ASP A 180 1.68 -48.83 -20.78
N ASP A 181 0.64 -48.86 -21.61
CA ASP A 181 -0.11 -50.04 -22.05
C ASP A 181 0.78 -50.87 -22.98
N TRP A 182 1.18 -52.10 -22.61
CA TRP A 182 1.40 -53.26 -23.51
C TRP A 182 1.28 -54.58 -22.72
#